data_AF-A0A6I6G179-F1
#
_entry.id   AF-A0A6I6G179-F1
#
_cell.length_a   1.000
_cell.length_b   1.000
_cell.length_c   1.000
_cell.angle_alpha   90.00
_cell.angle_beta   90.00
_cell.angle_gamma   90.00
#
_symmetry.space_group_name_H-M   'P 1'
#
loop_
_entity.id
_entity.type
_entity.pdbx_description
1 polymer ?
#
loop_
_entity_poly.entity_id
_entity_poly.type
_entity_poly.pdbx_seq_one_letter_code
_entity_poly.pdbx_strand_id
1 'polypeptide(L)'
;MSNVLFRPPEADDGKVFHAQIDHLVVTERSLLIVESKYWKYAVFDGVDIRAHSDSLRILFGDLVEDLPRQHAVHLYREDDRVKLRTSSPAGQVRLQAHRLSSFLTMRGGTPPWINTCVYYCHPESKVHHADFNNRTAIVSSYPALGRMIMSTQTAETARVDVDAIVGALAPLSTDTTGTGIYSQKWTSILDAHSVNVSGSTAMDSSSVGRHARAPISTMAMSKSESPRST
;
A
#
# COMPACT_ATOMS: atom_id res chain seq x y z
N MET A 1 4.34 10.55 0.72
CA MET A 1 3.67 10.79 -0.58
C MET A 1 3.07 9.48 -1.04
N SER A 2 1.88 9.52 -1.63
CA SER A 2 1.15 8.33 -2.07
C SER A 2 0.84 8.39 -3.55
N ASN A 3 0.92 7.23 -4.19
CA ASN A 3 0.62 7.00 -5.60
C ASN A 3 1.33 8.01 -6.51
N VAL A 4 2.67 7.94 -6.55
CA VAL A 4 3.52 8.81 -7.38
C VAL A 4 3.62 8.20 -8.77
N LEU A 5 3.09 8.88 -9.79
CA LEU A 5 3.13 8.45 -11.19
C LEU A 5 4.08 9.34 -11.99
N PHE A 6 5.07 8.74 -12.64
CA PHE A 6 6.04 9.49 -13.42
C PHE A 6 6.38 8.75 -14.71
N ARG A 7 6.78 9.49 -15.74
CA ARG A 7 7.27 8.93 -17.00
C ARG A 7 8.75 8.60 -16.84
N PRO A 8 9.15 7.32 -16.87
CA PRO A 8 10.55 6.95 -16.74
C PRO A 8 11.33 7.31 -18.02
N PRO A 9 12.65 7.56 -17.93
CA PRO A 9 13.46 7.98 -19.08
C PRO A 9 13.43 7.01 -20.28
N GLU A 10 13.32 5.71 -20.02
CA GLU A 10 13.27 4.68 -21.05
C GLU A 10 11.89 4.52 -21.71
N ALA A 11 10.90 5.32 -21.32
CA ALA A 11 9.58 5.31 -21.94
C ALA A 11 9.67 5.89 -23.36
N ASP A 12 9.34 5.07 -24.36
CA ASP A 12 9.20 5.49 -25.75
C ASP A 12 8.01 6.46 -25.92
N ASP A 13 8.16 7.49 -26.74
CA ASP A 13 7.14 8.50 -27.04
C ASP A 13 5.92 7.92 -27.76
N GLY A 14 6.06 6.75 -28.38
CA GLY A 14 4.95 6.01 -29.00
C GLY A 14 4.04 5.24 -28.03
N LYS A 15 4.43 5.05 -26.76
CA LYS A 15 3.64 4.29 -25.77
C LYS A 15 3.47 5.08 -24.47
N VAL A 16 2.24 5.17 -23.98
CA VAL A 16 1.94 5.78 -22.68
C VAL A 16 2.34 4.80 -21.57
N PHE A 17 3.63 4.77 -21.24
CA PHE A 17 4.15 4.00 -20.12
C PHE A 17 4.47 4.92 -18.94
N HIS A 18 3.84 4.65 -17.79
CA HIS A 18 4.12 5.33 -16.53
C HIS A 18 4.64 4.32 -15.51
N ALA A 19 5.65 4.74 -14.77
CA ALA A 19 6.09 4.11 -13.55
C ALA A 19 5.21 4.61 -12.40
N GLN A 20 4.89 3.72 -11.46
CA GLN A 20 4.07 4.02 -10.30
C GLN A 20 4.81 3.56 -9.04
N ILE A 21 4.74 4.39 -8.01
CA ILE A 21 5.20 4.11 -6.66
C ILE A 21 4.02 4.26 -5.71
N ASP A 22 3.69 3.20 -4.97
CA ASP A 22 2.60 3.19 -3.99
C ASP A 22 2.81 4.25 -2.91
N HIS A 23 3.96 4.20 -2.24
CA HIS A 23 4.32 5.17 -1.23
C HIS A 23 5.80 5.53 -1.31
N LEU A 24 6.07 6.83 -1.22
CA LEU A 24 7.41 7.39 -1.08
C LEU A 24 7.50 8.16 0.23
N VAL A 25 8.43 7.75 1.07
CA VAL A 25 8.83 8.49 2.26
C VAL A 25 10.08 9.27 1.92
N VAL A 26 10.04 10.59 2.13
CA VAL A 26 11.18 11.49 1.93
C VAL A 26 11.62 11.95 3.31
N THR A 27 12.89 11.72 3.62
CA THR A 27 13.52 12.17 4.88
C THR A 27 14.70 13.06 4.55
N GLU A 28 15.27 13.74 5.54
CA GLU A 28 16.48 14.54 5.37
C GLU A 28 17.74 13.71 5.02
N ARG A 29 17.68 12.38 5.07
CA ARG A 29 18.84 11.49 4.85
C ARG A 29 18.67 10.56 3.66
N SER A 30 17.47 10.09 3.40
CA SER A 30 17.21 9.21 2.27
C SER A 30 15.76 9.21 1.84
N LEU A 31 15.54 8.58 0.69
CA LEU A 31 14.22 8.22 0.21
C LEU A 31 13.96 6.76 0.56
N LEU A 32 12.71 6.41 0.81
CA LEU A 32 12.25 5.05 0.98
C LEU A 32 11.00 4.84 0.14
N ILE A 33 11.07 3.91 -0.80
CA ILE A 33 9.89 3.40 -1.49
C ILE A 33 9.31 2.24 -0.67
N VAL A 34 8.02 2.33 -0.37
CA VAL A 34 7.24 1.25 0.25
C VAL A 34 6.23 0.75 -0.77
N GLU A 35 6.52 -0.43 -1.33
CA GLU A 35 5.59 -1.19 -2.17
C GLU A 35 4.62 -1.94 -1.27
N SER A 36 3.32 -1.65 -1.34
CA SER A 36 2.32 -2.24 -0.46
C SER A 36 1.58 -3.37 -1.14
N LYS A 37 1.61 -4.56 -0.53
CA LYS A 37 0.88 -5.73 -1.02
C LYS A 37 -0.25 -6.09 -0.06
N TYR A 38 -1.48 -5.86 -0.49
CA TYR A 38 -2.68 -6.23 0.25
C TYR A 38 -3.09 -7.69 -0.01
N TRP A 39 -2.17 -8.62 0.22
CA TRP A 39 -2.35 -10.05 -0.09
C TRP A 39 -2.88 -10.81 1.12
N LYS A 40 -4.10 -11.37 1.01
CA LYS A 40 -4.76 -12.18 2.05
C LYS A 40 -4.19 -13.60 2.10
N TYR A 41 -4.24 -14.26 3.25
CA TYR A 41 -3.76 -15.64 3.46
C TYR A 41 -2.23 -15.77 3.48
N ALA A 42 -1.65 -16.85 2.95
CA ALA A 42 -0.24 -17.17 3.18
C ALA A 42 0.68 -16.55 2.12
N VAL A 43 1.75 -15.91 2.58
CA VAL A 43 2.76 -15.29 1.73
C VAL A 43 4.15 -15.77 2.16
N PHE A 44 4.99 -16.10 1.20
CA PHE A 44 6.39 -16.47 1.40
C PHE A 44 7.27 -15.56 0.55
N ASP A 45 8.19 -14.80 1.14
CA ASP A 45 9.07 -13.88 0.39
C ASP A 45 10.51 -13.91 0.92
N GLY A 46 11.47 -14.15 0.03
CA GLY A 46 12.88 -14.34 0.40
C GLY A 46 13.14 -15.63 1.20
N VAL A 47 12.17 -16.54 1.26
CA VAL A 47 12.27 -17.83 1.97
C VAL A 47 11.83 -18.98 1.09
N ASP A 48 12.33 -20.18 1.37
CA ASP A 48 11.87 -21.40 0.69
C ASP A 48 10.56 -21.88 1.33
N ILE A 49 9.47 -21.85 0.56
CA ILE A 49 8.15 -22.34 1.00
C ILE A 49 8.19 -23.83 1.43
N ARG A 50 9.05 -24.64 0.80
CA ARG A 50 9.18 -26.08 1.07
C ARG A 50 9.79 -26.35 2.45
N ALA A 51 10.56 -25.41 2.99
CA ALA A 51 11.19 -25.54 4.29
C ALA A 51 10.21 -25.38 5.47
N HIS A 52 8.94 -25.02 5.21
CA HIS A 52 7.98 -24.69 6.28
C HIS A 52 7.13 -25.88 6.75
N SER A 53 6.98 -26.94 5.95
CA SER A 53 6.39 -28.21 6.38
C SER A 53 6.64 -29.34 5.36
N ASP A 54 6.57 -30.58 5.81
CA ASP A 54 6.65 -31.75 4.93
C ASP A 54 5.53 -31.78 3.88
N SER A 55 4.32 -31.38 4.25
CA SER A 55 3.20 -31.30 3.31
C SER A 55 3.48 -30.30 2.20
N LEU A 56 4.01 -29.11 2.52
CA LEU A 56 4.39 -28.12 1.51
C LEU A 56 5.55 -28.63 0.65
N ARG A 57 6.53 -29.30 1.24
CA ARG A 57 7.64 -29.91 0.49
C ARG A 57 7.15 -30.94 -0.53
N ILE A 58 6.21 -31.79 -0.16
CA ILE A 58 5.63 -32.81 -1.07
C ILE A 58 4.77 -32.14 -2.14
N LEU A 59 3.88 -31.23 -1.77
CA LEU A 59 2.95 -30.57 -2.70
C LEU A 59 3.67 -29.68 -3.73
N PHE A 60 4.78 -29.09 -3.33
CA PHE A 60 5.53 -28.13 -4.14
C PHE A 60 6.90 -28.66 -4.60
N GLY A 61 7.18 -29.95 -4.44
CA GLY A 61 8.48 -30.57 -4.75
C GLY A 61 8.92 -30.25 -6.18
N ASP A 62 8.14 -30.69 -7.15
CA ASP A 62 8.45 -30.55 -8.59
C ASP A 62 7.86 -29.26 -9.19
N LEU A 63 6.84 -28.69 -8.55
CA LEU A 63 6.10 -27.49 -9.02
C LEU A 63 6.89 -26.18 -8.85
N VAL A 64 7.91 -26.19 -8.00
CA VAL A 64 8.62 -24.99 -7.51
C VAL A 64 10.13 -25.05 -7.78
N GLU A 65 10.64 -26.10 -8.45
CA GLU A 65 12.09 -26.22 -8.73
C GLU A 65 12.66 -25.02 -9.51
N ASP A 66 11.83 -24.36 -10.32
CA ASP A 66 12.22 -23.19 -11.12
C ASP A 66 11.92 -21.83 -10.47
N LEU A 67 11.41 -21.77 -9.24
CA LEU A 67 11.11 -20.47 -8.62
C LEU A 67 12.39 -19.80 -8.13
N PRO A 68 12.78 -18.64 -8.71
CA PRO A 68 13.91 -17.90 -8.20
C PRO A 68 13.65 -17.56 -6.73
N ARG A 69 14.67 -17.72 -5.87
CA ARG A 69 14.59 -17.36 -4.43
C ARG A 69 14.14 -15.91 -4.17
N GLN A 70 14.14 -15.09 -5.21
CA GLN A 70 13.77 -13.68 -5.19
C GLN A 70 12.27 -13.43 -5.47
N HIS A 71 11.50 -14.47 -5.80
CA HIS A 71 10.07 -14.39 -5.99
C HIS A 71 9.32 -14.63 -4.69
N ALA A 72 8.28 -13.83 -4.47
CA ALA A 72 7.28 -14.08 -3.46
C ALA A 72 6.28 -15.12 -3.99
N VAL A 73 5.89 -16.05 -3.11
CA VAL A 73 4.82 -17.01 -3.33
C VAL A 73 3.61 -16.60 -2.49
N HIS A 74 2.45 -16.52 -3.12
CA HIS A 74 1.18 -16.21 -2.49
C HIS A 74 0.23 -17.40 -2.66
N LEU A 75 -0.12 -18.03 -1.55
CA LEU A 75 -1.17 -19.03 -1.49
C LEU A 75 -2.45 -18.37 -1.02
N TYR A 76 -3.47 -18.39 -1.86
CA TYR A 76 -4.75 -17.77 -1.59
C TYR A 76 -5.89 -18.68 -1.94
N ARG A 77 -7.06 -18.40 -1.37
CA ARG A 77 -8.29 -19.08 -1.73
C ARG A 77 -9.06 -18.27 -2.76
N GLU A 78 -9.48 -18.93 -3.83
CA GLU A 78 -10.46 -18.44 -4.77
C GLU A 78 -11.53 -19.52 -4.90
N ASP A 79 -12.77 -19.17 -4.56
CA ASP A 79 -13.90 -20.10 -4.42
C ASP A 79 -13.61 -21.28 -3.47
N ASP A 80 -13.67 -22.50 -3.98
CA ASP A 80 -13.40 -23.74 -3.28
C ASP A 80 -11.96 -24.25 -3.49
N ARG A 81 -11.09 -23.47 -4.14
CA ARG A 81 -9.72 -23.88 -4.51
C ARG A 81 -8.65 -23.04 -3.84
N VAL A 82 -7.53 -23.69 -3.52
CA VAL A 82 -6.27 -23.00 -3.19
C VAL A 82 -5.53 -22.73 -4.49
N LYS A 83 -5.17 -21.48 -4.71
CA LYS A 83 -4.37 -21.02 -5.84
C LYS A 83 -3.01 -20.54 -5.38
N LEU A 84 -2.04 -20.71 -6.25
CA LEU A 84 -0.68 -20.20 -6.10
C LEU A 84 -0.44 -19.09 -7.12
N ARG A 85 0.14 -17.98 -6.66
CA ARG A 85 0.68 -16.93 -7.53
C ARG A 85 2.12 -16.66 -7.14
N THR A 86 2.97 -16.43 -8.14
CA THR A 86 4.34 -15.98 -7.94
C THR A 86 4.57 -14.63 -8.61
N SER A 87 5.40 -13.79 -8.00
CA SER A 87 5.86 -12.53 -8.59
C SER A 87 7.09 -12.03 -7.83
N SER A 88 7.74 -10.96 -8.27
CA SER A 88 8.85 -10.33 -7.53
C SER A 88 8.50 -8.91 -7.08
N PRO A 89 7.76 -8.72 -5.97
CA PRO A 89 7.53 -7.39 -5.40
C PRO A 89 8.84 -6.66 -5.11
N ALA A 90 9.82 -7.38 -4.57
CA ALA A 90 11.15 -6.86 -4.30
C ALA A 90 11.89 -6.43 -5.58
N GLY A 91 11.77 -7.21 -6.66
CA GLY A 91 12.32 -6.83 -7.97
C GLY A 91 11.63 -5.60 -8.56
N GLN A 92 10.30 -5.54 -8.47
CA GLN A 92 9.48 -4.41 -8.94
C GLN A 92 9.90 -3.12 -8.25
N VAL A 93 9.97 -3.10 -6.92
CA VAL A 93 10.32 -1.88 -6.17
C VAL A 93 11.75 -1.42 -6.44
N ARG A 94 12.71 -2.33 -6.65
CA ARG A 94 14.08 -1.97 -7.06
C ARG A 94 14.11 -1.33 -8.45
N LEU A 95 13.32 -1.85 -9.39
CA LEU A 95 13.18 -1.25 -10.71
C LEU A 95 12.58 0.16 -10.60
N GLN A 96 11.56 0.37 -9.76
CA GLN A 96 10.99 1.70 -9.55
C GLN A 96 11.97 2.66 -8.86
N ALA A 97 12.78 2.18 -7.92
CA ALA A 97 13.85 2.97 -7.31
C ALA A 97 14.88 3.44 -8.35
N HIS A 98 15.30 2.54 -9.24
CA HIS A 98 16.21 2.90 -10.34
C HIS A 98 15.59 3.95 -11.27
N ARG A 99 14.34 3.75 -11.69
CA ARG A 99 13.59 4.70 -12.53
C ARG A 99 13.44 6.06 -11.88
N LEU A 100 13.11 6.11 -10.58
CA LEU A 100 12.97 7.34 -9.83
C LEU A 100 14.31 8.08 -9.73
N SER A 101 15.40 7.34 -9.46
CA SER A 101 16.76 7.91 -9.47
C SER A 101 17.06 8.58 -10.80
N SER A 102 16.86 7.88 -11.92
CA SER A 102 17.09 8.44 -13.25
C SER A 102 16.17 9.64 -13.56
N PHE A 103 14.90 9.58 -13.16
CA PHE A 103 13.96 10.69 -13.30
C PHE A 103 14.43 11.96 -12.57
N LEU A 104 14.91 11.82 -11.33
CA LEU A 104 15.43 12.94 -10.53
C LEU A 104 16.74 13.51 -11.12
N THR A 105 17.61 12.64 -11.63
CA THR A 105 18.84 13.05 -12.33
C THR A 105 18.53 13.91 -13.56
N MET A 106 17.54 13.52 -14.38
CA MET A 106 17.16 14.31 -15.56
C MET A 106 16.61 15.69 -15.22
N ARG A 107 16.08 15.89 -14.01
CA ARG A 107 15.63 17.20 -13.52
C ARG A 107 16.76 18.05 -12.91
N GLY A 108 18.01 17.64 -13.10
CA GLY A 108 19.19 18.38 -12.66
C GLY A 108 19.57 18.17 -11.20
N GLY A 109 18.96 17.18 -10.51
CA GLY A 109 19.31 16.82 -9.14
C GLY A 109 20.35 15.71 -9.08
N THR A 110 21.02 15.58 -7.92
CA THR A 110 21.77 14.37 -7.57
C THR A 110 20.88 13.52 -6.67
N PRO A 111 20.26 12.43 -7.19
CA PRO A 111 19.34 11.64 -6.39
C PRO A 111 20.10 11.01 -5.20
N PRO A 112 19.54 11.09 -3.98
CA PRO A 112 20.11 10.37 -2.85
C PRO A 112 19.90 8.86 -3.01
N TRP A 113 20.46 8.11 -2.07
CA TRP A 113 20.15 6.69 -1.97
C TRP A 113 18.64 6.47 -1.73
N ILE A 114 18.04 5.57 -2.53
CA ILE A 114 16.64 5.19 -2.45
C ILE A 114 16.56 3.79 -1.85
N ASN A 115 16.13 3.72 -0.60
CA ASN A 115 15.83 2.47 0.08
C ASN A 115 14.54 1.86 -0.48
N THR A 116 14.42 0.53 -0.40
CA THR A 116 13.24 -0.19 -0.87
C THR A 116 12.70 -1.11 0.20
N CYS A 117 11.38 -1.12 0.34
CA CYS A 117 10.65 -1.96 1.27
C CYS A 117 9.40 -2.53 0.60
N VAL A 118 9.12 -3.81 0.84
CA VAL A 118 7.82 -4.43 0.55
C VAL A 118 7.08 -4.57 1.86
N TYR A 119 5.86 -4.03 1.94
CA TYR A 119 4.98 -4.15 3.09
C TYR A 119 3.76 -5.01 2.75
N TYR A 120 3.69 -6.20 3.35
CA TYR A 120 2.50 -7.05 3.29
C TYR A 120 1.53 -6.64 4.40
N CYS A 121 0.43 -5.98 4.02
CA CYS A 121 -0.39 -5.20 4.96
C CYS A 121 -1.81 -5.74 5.19
N HIS A 122 -2.15 -6.90 4.64
CA HIS A 122 -3.47 -7.49 4.85
C HIS A 122 -3.59 -8.08 6.27
N PRO A 123 -4.65 -7.78 7.06
CA PRO A 123 -4.76 -8.20 8.46
C PRO A 123 -4.88 -9.72 8.63
N GLU A 124 -5.52 -10.39 7.68
CA GLU A 124 -5.64 -11.86 7.65
C GLU A 124 -4.50 -12.54 6.87
N SER A 125 -3.37 -11.86 6.67
CA SER A 125 -2.20 -12.49 6.06
C SER A 125 -1.34 -13.21 7.10
N LYS A 126 -0.76 -14.33 6.70
CA LYS A 126 0.31 -15.00 7.42
C LYS A 126 1.54 -14.96 6.54
N VAL A 127 2.45 -14.04 6.86
CA VAL A 127 3.63 -13.76 6.04
C VAL A 127 4.85 -14.42 6.65
N HIS A 128 5.49 -15.27 5.88
CA HIS A 128 6.77 -15.90 6.18
C HIS A 128 7.82 -15.24 5.31
N HIS A 129 8.75 -14.50 5.90
CA HIS A 129 9.74 -13.77 5.12
C HIS A 129 11.09 -13.71 5.81
N ALA A 130 12.13 -13.55 5.01
CA ALA A 130 13.43 -13.09 5.49
C ALA A 130 13.36 -11.59 5.77
N ASP A 131 14.30 -11.05 6.55
CA ASP A 131 14.37 -9.60 6.78
C ASP A 131 14.56 -8.83 5.45
N PHE A 132 15.29 -9.45 4.51
CA PHE A 132 15.59 -8.88 3.21
C PHE A 132 15.45 -9.90 2.08
N ASN A 133 14.97 -9.44 0.94
CA ASN A 133 15.13 -10.10 -0.36
C ASN A 133 16.10 -9.27 -1.19
N ASN A 134 17.35 -9.76 -1.27
CA ASN A 134 18.52 -8.97 -1.69
C ASN A 134 18.71 -7.72 -0.82
N ARG A 135 18.51 -6.53 -1.39
CA ARG A 135 18.66 -5.22 -0.72
C ARG A 135 17.32 -4.59 -0.34
N THR A 136 16.22 -5.31 -0.54
CA THR A 136 14.87 -4.81 -0.27
C THR A 136 14.38 -5.38 1.05
N ALA A 137 14.04 -4.51 2.00
CA ALA A 137 13.47 -4.92 3.27
C ALA A 137 12.07 -5.52 3.05
N ILE A 138 11.74 -6.57 3.78
CA ILE A 138 10.39 -7.15 3.78
C ILE A 138 9.80 -6.98 5.17
N VAL A 139 8.60 -6.40 5.24
CA VAL A 139 7.88 -6.19 6.49
C VAL A 139 6.44 -6.63 6.35
N SER A 140 5.87 -7.11 7.46
CA SER A 140 4.50 -7.64 7.54
C SER A 140 3.71 -7.06 8.72
N SER A 141 4.27 -6.09 9.42
CA SER A 141 3.62 -5.44 10.56
C SER A 141 3.93 -3.95 10.62
N TYR A 142 2.98 -3.18 11.16
CA TYR A 142 3.13 -1.74 11.34
C TYR A 142 4.36 -1.36 12.20
N PRO A 143 4.67 -2.03 13.33
CA PRO A 143 5.89 -1.74 14.07
C PRO A 143 7.18 -1.99 13.27
N ALA A 144 7.22 -3.04 12.44
CA ALA A 144 8.37 -3.31 11.58
C ALA A 144 8.54 -2.24 10.50
N LEU A 145 7.45 -1.81 9.86
CA LEU A 145 7.46 -0.69 8.92
C LEU A 145 7.95 0.60 9.60
N GLY A 146 7.46 0.90 10.80
CA GLY A 146 7.91 2.05 11.58
C GLY A 146 9.41 2.03 11.84
N ARG A 147 9.97 0.88 12.25
CA ARG A 147 11.43 0.72 12.42
C ARG A 147 12.20 0.94 11.12
N MET A 148 11.67 0.45 9.99
CA MET A 148 12.30 0.67 8.68
C MET A 148 12.34 2.17 8.34
N ILE A 149 11.22 2.89 8.52
CA ILE A 149 11.18 4.34 8.31
C ILE A 149 12.18 5.05 9.24
N MET A 150 12.23 4.70 10.53
CA MET A 150 13.18 5.31 11.45
C MET A 150 14.65 5.07 11.05
N SER A 151 15.01 3.86 10.59
CA SER A 151 16.38 3.59 10.13
C SER A 151 16.82 4.46 8.95
N THR A 152 15.87 4.90 8.12
CA THR A 152 16.16 5.78 6.97
C THR A 152 16.46 7.21 7.38
N GLN A 153 16.00 7.63 8.57
CA GLN A 153 16.26 8.95 9.15
C GLN A 153 17.63 9.02 9.86
N THR A 154 18.14 7.89 10.33
CA THR A 154 19.43 7.80 11.05
C THR A 154 20.59 7.36 10.16
N ALA A 155 20.37 7.15 8.86
CA ALA A 155 21.40 6.72 7.94
C ALA A 155 22.50 7.78 7.79
N GLU A 156 23.76 7.37 7.90
CA GLU A 156 24.95 8.21 7.68
C GLU A 156 25.17 8.47 6.19
N THR A 157 24.29 9.28 5.62
CA THR A 157 24.26 9.63 4.19
C THR A 157 24.20 11.14 4.02
N ALA A 158 24.55 11.59 2.81
CA ALA A 158 24.42 13.00 2.44
C ALA A 158 22.99 13.49 2.68
N ARG A 159 22.85 14.74 3.12
CA ARG A 159 21.53 15.32 3.35
C ARG A 159 20.74 15.39 2.04
N VAL A 160 19.47 15.06 2.13
CA VAL A 160 18.48 15.19 1.07
C VAL A 160 17.86 16.57 1.18
N ASP A 161 17.81 17.29 0.06
CA ASP A 161 16.96 18.47 -0.07
C ASP A 161 15.50 18.04 -0.20
N VAL A 162 14.81 17.94 0.94
CA VAL A 162 13.40 17.50 1.01
C VAL A 162 12.51 18.40 0.17
N ASP A 163 12.77 19.72 0.16
CA ASP A 163 11.94 20.67 -0.57
C ASP A 163 12.10 20.53 -2.08
N ALA A 164 13.32 20.33 -2.57
CA ALA A 164 13.55 20.06 -3.99
C ALA A 164 12.90 18.74 -4.42
N ILE A 165 13.03 17.67 -3.63
CA ILE A 165 12.43 16.36 -3.94
C ILE A 165 10.90 16.44 -3.94
N VAL A 166 10.31 17.00 -2.88
CA VAL A 166 8.85 17.13 -2.79
C VAL A 166 8.32 18.09 -3.86
N GLY A 167 9.01 19.20 -4.14
CA GLY A 167 8.65 20.12 -5.22
C GLY A 167 8.63 19.45 -6.60
N ALA A 168 9.57 18.54 -6.86
CA ALA A 168 9.61 17.80 -8.12
C ALA A 168 8.51 16.72 -8.24
N LEU A 169 8.13 16.09 -7.13
CA LEU A 169 7.29 14.89 -7.11
C LEU A 169 5.84 15.13 -6.65
N ALA A 170 5.55 16.19 -5.90
CA ALA A 170 4.21 16.46 -5.38
C ALA A 170 3.17 16.62 -6.49
N PRO A 171 3.46 17.31 -7.62
CA PRO A 171 2.52 17.39 -8.75
C PRO A 171 2.25 16.04 -9.43
N LEU A 172 3.09 15.04 -9.17
CA LEU A 172 3.01 13.68 -9.71
C LEU A 172 2.40 12.69 -8.73
N SER A 173 2.08 13.14 -7.52
CA SER A 173 1.51 12.32 -6.44
C SER A 173 0.01 12.56 -6.33
N THR A 174 -0.72 11.54 -5.89
CA THR A 174 -2.14 11.71 -5.53
C THR A 174 -2.29 12.42 -4.19
N ASP A 175 -1.36 12.20 -3.26
CA ASP A 175 -1.38 12.88 -1.95
C ASP A 175 0.04 13.08 -1.39
N THR A 176 0.24 14.20 -0.69
CA THR A 176 1.50 14.53 -0.01
C THR A 176 1.21 15.06 1.38
N THR A 177 1.66 14.32 2.39
CA THR A 177 1.51 14.68 3.80
C THR A 177 2.88 14.87 4.43
N GLY A 178 3.06 15.97 5.15
CA GLY A 178 4.23 16.27 5.96
C GLY A 178 4.04 15.83 7.40
N THR A 179 5.14 15.51 8.08
CA THR A 179 5.17 15.16 9.50
C THR A 179 6.26 15.96 10.23
N GLY A 180 6.16 16.09 11.56
CA GLY A 180 7.14 16.83 12.35
C GLY A 180 7.22 18.29 11.91
N ILE A 181 8.44 18.77 11.58
CA ILE A 181 8.67 20.15 11.11
C ILE A 181 7.94 20.47 9.80
N TYR A 182 7.55 19.46 9.02
CA TYR A 182 6.86 19.62 7.74
C TYR A 182 5.33 19.52 7.84
N SER A 183 4.78 19.25 9.04
CA SER A 183 3.34 19.00 9.24
C SER A 183 2.43 20.14 8.76
N GLN A 184 2.89 21.39 8.87
CA GLN A 184 2.15 22.57 8.43
C GLN A 184 2.41 22.94 6.95
N LYS A 185 3.44 22.35 6.33
CA LYS A 185 3.87 22.69 4.97
C LYS A 185 3.13 21.87 3.92
N TRP A 186 2.87 20.60 4.21
CA TRP A 186 2.15 19.69 3.33
C TRP A 186 1.06 18.97 4.10
N THR A 187 -0.19 19.28 3.78
CA THR A 187 -1.37 18.70 4.43
C THR A 187 -2.05 17.73 3.47
N SER A 188 -2.50 16.59 3.98
CA SER A 188 -3.21 15.61 3.15
C SER A 188 -4.48 16.21 2.57
N ILE A 189 -4.79 15.85 1.33
CA ILE A 189 -6.09 16.16 0.71
C ILE A 189 -7.24 15.52 1.51
N LEU A 190 -7.01 14.36 2.13
CA LEU A 190 -8.00 13.67 2.96
C LEU A 190 -8.30 14.42 4.26
N ASP A 191 -7.30 15.10 4.82
CA ASP A 191 -7.45 15.93 6.02
C ASP A 191 -8.13 17.27 5.68
N ALA A 192 -7.87 17.84 4.50
CA ALA A 192 -8.51 19.08 4.05
C ALA A 192 -10.03 18.95 3.85
N HIS A 193 -10.49 17.77 3.40
CA HIS A 193 -11.92 17.51 3.20
C HIS A 193 -12.69 17.23 4.50
N SER A 194 -12.03 16.75 5.56
CA SER A 194 -12.70 16.46 6.85
C SER A 194 -13.00 17.73 7.67
N VAL A 195 -12.26 18.82 7.45
CA VAL A 195 -12.53 20.14 8.05
C VAL A 195 -13.76 20.83 7.41
N ASN A 196 -14.00 20.62 6.12
CA ASN A 196 -15.14 21.25 5.43
C ASN A 196 -16.50 20.60 5.71
N VAL A 197 -16.54 19.33 6.11
CA VAL A 197 -17.80 18.64 6.44
C VAL A 197 -18.30 19.00 7.84
N SER A 198 -17.40 19.38 8.76
CA SER A 198 -17.75 19.77 10.12
C SER A 198 -18.18 21.25 10.26
N GLY A 199 -18.05 22.06 9.20
CA GLY A 199 -18.43 23.48 9.17
C GLY A 199 -19.81 23.82 8.59
N SER A 200 -20.58 22.83 8.10
CA SER A 200 -21.83 23.07 7.34
C SER A 200 -23.13 22.63 8.06
N THR A 201 -23.14 22.60 9.40
CA THR A 201 -24.38 22.34 10.18
C THR A 201 -24.56 23.38 11.29
N ALA A 202 -24.74 24.64 10.91
CA ALA A 202 -25.37 25.65 11.77
C ALA A 202 -26.11 26.66 10.89
N MET A 203 -27.38 26.92 11.25
CA MET A 203 -28.42 27.66 10.52
C MET A 203 -29.16 26.79 9.49
N ASP A 204 -30.48 26.57 9.54
CA ASP A 204 -31.56 27.41 10.06
C ASP A 204 -32.77 26.50 10.39
N SER A 205 -33.37 26.63 11.58
CA SER A 205 -34.69 26.05 11.85
C SER A 205 -35.44 26.89 12.87
N SER A 206 -35.97 28.02 12.39
CA SER A 206 -36.99 28.78 13.07
C SER A 206 -38.38 28.54 12.47
N SER A 207 -39.20 27.81 13.23
CA SER A 207 -40.66 27.92 13.37
C SER A 207 -41.65 27.49 12.26
N VAL A 208 -42.81 27.03 12.78
CA VAL A 208 -44.15 26.85 12.18
C VAL A 208 -44.44 25.44 11.65
N GLY A 209 -45.47 24.70 12.10
CA GLY A 209 -46.51 24.93 13.10
C GLY A 209 -47.23 23.61 13.43
N ARG A 210 -47.84 23.57 14.62
CA ARG A 210 -48.69 22.47 15.12
C ARG A 210 -49.98 22.35 14.30
N HIS A 211 -50.41 21.13 13.99
CA HIS A 211 -51.82 20.71 14.13
C HIS A 211 -51.98 19.17 14.27
N ALA A 212 -52.55 18.80 15.43
CA ALA A 212 -53.52 17.73 15.74
C ALA A 212 -53.31 16.23 15.37
N ARG A 213 -53.29 15.42 16.46
CA ARG A 213 -53.82 14.04 16.71
C ARG A 213 -55.03 13.62 15.83
N ALA A 214 -55.42 12.35 15.60
CA ALA A 214 -55.03 10.93 15.84
C ALA A 214 -56.27 10.07 15.37
N PRO A 215 -56.48 8.76 15.67
CA PRO A 215 -55.69 7.51 15.61
C PRO A 215 -56.45 6.34 14.86
N ILE A 216 -56.00 5.08 15.06
CA ILE A 216 -56.70 3.76 14.88
C ILE A 216 -56.44 3.10 13.49
N SER A 217 -56.11 1.81 13.29
CA SER A 217 -56.27 0.56 14.06
C SER A 217 -55.23 -0.52 13.71
N THR A 218 -55.21 -1.53 14.58
CA THR A 218 -54.41 -2.75 14.71
C THR A 218 -54.84 -3.91 13.77
N MET A 219 -53.97 -4.94 13.68
CA MET A 219 -54.20 -6.36 13.28
C MET A 219 -54.18 -6.69 11.77
N ALA A 220 -53.67 -7.82 11.27
CA ALA A 220 -53.21 -9.08 11.86
C ALA A 220 -52.22 -9.83 10.93
N MET A 221 -51.59 -10.86 11.51
CA MET A 221 -50.68 -11.86 10.94
C MET A 221 -51.26 -12.68 9.77
N SER A 222 -50.38 -13.22 8.93
CA SER A 222 -50.55 -14.55 8.33
C SER A 222 -49.20 -15.27 8.18
N LYS A 223 -49.03 -16.32 8.99
CA LYS A 223 -48.09 -17.44 8.79
C LYS A 223 -48.72 -18.44 7.80
N SER A 224 -47.85 -19.20 7.12
CA SER A 224 -48.00 -20.56 6.54
C SER A 224 -47.27 -20.58 5.18
N GLU A 225 -46.59 -21.62 4.72
CA GLU A 225 -46.32 -22.98 5.22
C GLU A 225 -45.17 -23.53 4.36
N SER A 226 -44.33 -24.38 4.95
CA SER A 226 -43.48 -25.32 4.21
C SER A 226 -44.28 -26.57 3.86
N PRO A 227 -43.86 -27.33 2.82
CA PRO A 227 -44.06 -28.78 2.83
C PRO A 227 -42.72 -29.54 2.83
N ARG A 228 -42.69 -30.60 3.62
CA ARG A 228 -41.68 -31.67 3.64
C ARG A 228 -41.99 -32.73 2.57
N SER A 229 -40.91 -33.20 1.95
CA SER A 229 -40.55 -34.60 1.68
C SER A 229 -41.48 -35.52 0.88
N THR A 230 -40.94 -36.04 -0.22
CA THR A 230 -40.67 -37.48 -0.44
C THR A 230 -39.38 -37.63 -1.23
#